data_AF-A0A7X1L1P7-F1
#
_entry.id   AF-A0A7X1L1P7-F1
#
_cell.length_a   1.000
_cell.length_b   1.000
_cell.length_c   1.000
_cell.angle_alpha   90.00
_cell.angle_beta   90.00
_cell.angle_gamma   90.00
#
_symmetry.space_group_name_H-M   'P 1'
#
loop_
_entity.id
_entity.type
_entity.pdbx_description
1 polymer ?
#
loop_
_entity_poly.entity_id
_entity_poly.type
_entity_poly.pdbx_seq_one_letter_code
_entity_poly.pdbx_strand_id
1 'polypeptide(L)'
;MADYLHRYIEKNVSDDLKRKMVFVGGPRQAGKTTMAKQLCNEAGFDTKTRYLNWDAAEDRENILIERFPAWPGYLILDEIHKYSRWRQVVKGLYDKRGDELNILVTGSARLDYYRRGGDSLQGRYHFFRLLPLTYAELDMPAPSTVRDLLVYGGFPEPFMLQSETQSKRWSREYRSRIVREELADLENVRDLGIIEKMVLRLPELAGSPLSINALRKDLQVSHQSVSRWIDMLENLYMIFRIYPFGAPMIRAVKKEAKHYHLDWTVVKDIGKRFENLMACHLLKWCFFLQDTEGRDIELRYFRDVDRREVDFVIVEDGNPLHFVECKKNSGRNISRPLNYLKTRFPSVQATQVSLENDIDLITKEGIRLCSAHLFLSEFV
;
A
#
# COMPACT_ATOMS: atom_id res chain seq x y z
N MET A 1 -5.11 -5.59 27.18
CA MET A 1 -4.49 -6.09 25.94
C MET A 1 -5.31 -5.49 24.82
N ALA A 2 -4.71 -4.74 23.90
CA ALA A 2 -5.47 -4.26 22.74
C ALA A 2 -5.87 -5.49 21.91
N ASP A 3 -7.15 -5.61 21.60
CA ASP A 3 -7.66 -6.71 20.78
C ASP A 3 -6.95 -6.69 19.42
N TYR A 4 -6.64 -7.88 18.91
CA TYR A 4 -6.01 -8.05 17.61
C TYR A 4 -6.94 -7.53 16.51
N LEU A 5 -6.45 -6.65 15.64
CA LEU A 5 -7.19 -6.20 14.47
C LEU A 5 -6.95 -7.15 13.29
N HIS A 6 -8.01 -7.85 12.89
CA HIS A 6 -7.98 -8.72 11.71
C HIS A 6 -7.61 -7.93 10.46
N ARG A 7 -6.74 -8.53 9.63
CA ARG A 7 -6.27 -7.99 8.36
C ARG A 7 -7.07 -8.61 7.20
N TYR A 8 -7.39 -7.80 6.19
CA TYR A 8 -8.21 -8.18 5.03
C TYR A 8 -7.76 -9.43 4.24
N ILE A 9 -6.49 -9.83 4.31
CA ILE A 9 -5.92 -10.96 3.56
C ILE A 9 -5.77 -12.25 4.38
N GLU A 10 -6.08 -12.27 5.68
CA GLU A 10 -5.79 -13.40 6.57
C GLU A 10 -6.32 -14.73 6.07
N LYS A 11 -7.59 -14.74 5.67
CA LYS A 11 -8.25 -15.95 5.16
C LYS A 11 -7.55 -16.47 3.91
N ASN A 12 -7.29 -15.60 2.94
CA ASN A 12 -6.63 -15.96 1.69
C ASN A 12 -5.20 -16.47 1.92
N VAL A 13 -4.45 -15.82 2.80
CA VAL A 13 -3.09 -16.25 3.19
C VAL A 13 -3.15 -17.64 3.81
N SER A 14 -4.06 -17.88 4.76
CA SER A 14 -4.22 -19.18 5.42
C SER A 14 -4.63 -20.30 4.45
N ASP A 15 -5.49 -19.99 3.48
CA ASP A 15 -5.92 -20.96 2.47
C ASP A 15 -4.82 -21.29 1.45
N ASP A 16 -4.05 -20.30 1.00
CA ASP A 16 -2.95 -20.50 0.05
C ASP A 16 -1.73 -21.19 0.68
N LEU A 17 -1.49 -20.97 1.97
CA LEU A 17 -0.42 -21.64 2.72
C LEU A 17 -0.55 -23.16 2.74
N LYS A 18 -1.76 -23.71 2.51
CA LYS A 18 -2.00 -25.15 2.40
C LYS A 18 -1.52 -25.74 1.06
N ARG A 19 -1.16 -24.90 0.09
CA ARG A 19 -0.85 -25.30 -1.29
C ARG A 19 0.53 -24.86 -1.74
N LYS A 20 0.94 -23.65 -1.35
CA LYS A 20 2.20 -23.02 -1.73
C LYS A 20 2.75 -22.21 -0.58
N MET A 21 3.99 -21.77 -0.72
CA MET A 21 4.49 -20.72 0.17
C MET A 21 3.67 -19.44 -0.03
N VAL A 22 3.53 -18.67 1.03
CA VAL A 22 2.92 -17.34 0.94
C VAL A 22 3.93 -16.29 1.37
N PHE A 23 4.10 -15.27 0.54
CA PHE A 23 4.95 -14.14 0.82
C PHE A 23 4.07 -12.92 1.10
N VAL A 24 4.27 -12.27 2.23
CA VAL A 24 3.53 -11.06 2.60
C VAL A 24 4.49 -9.87 2.62
N GLY A 25 4.32 -8.98 1.65
CA GLY A 25 5.05 -7.72 1.53
C GLY A 25 4.21 -6.52 1.94
N GLY A 26 4.83 -5.40 2.28
CA GLY A 26 4.11 -4.17 2.64
C GLY A 26 4.97 -3.19 3.44
N PRO A 27 4.46 -1.99 3.75
CA PRO A 27 5.22 -1.02 4.53
C PRO A 27 5.57 -1.56 5.92
N ARG A 28 6.70 -1.09 6.47
CA ARG A 28 7.09 -1.38 7.85
C ARG A 28 5.98 -0.90 8.80
N GLN A 29 5.77 -1.62 9.91
CA GLN A 29 4.69 -1.36 10.88
C GLN A 29 3.24 -1.52 10.36
N ALA A 30 3.02 -2.11 9.17
CA ALA A 30 1.67 -2.44 8.68
C ALA A 30 0.99 -3.65 9.37
N GLY A 31 1.67 -4.32 10.29
CA GLY A 31 1.14 -5.48 11.03
C GLY A 31 1.48 -6.86 10.45
N LYS A 32 2.42 -6.97 9.50
CA LYS A 32 2.80 -8.25 8.86
C LYS A 32 3.22 -9.33 9.85
N THR A 33 4.20 -9.03 10.70
CA THR A 33 4.72 -9.96 11.71
C THR A 33 3.63 -10.33 12.73
N THR A 34 2.79 -9.36 13.11
CA THR A 34 1.66 -9.59 14.02
C THR A 34 0.66 -10.57 13.40
N MET A 35 0.26 -10.35 12.14
CA MET A 35 -0.63 -11.23 11.40
C MET A 35 -0.06 -12.63 11.22
N ALA A 36 1.21 -12.75 10.84
CA ALA A 36 1.86 -14.05 10.69
C ALA A 36 1.86 -14.86 11.99
N LYS A 37 2.19 -14.22 13.12
CA LYS A 37 2.17 -14.84 14.45
C LYS A 37 0.74 -15.22 14.86
N GLN A 38 -0.24 -14.36 14.58
CA GLN A 38 -1.64 -14.65 14.87
C GLN A 38 -2.12 -15.89 14.11
N LEU A 39 -1.90 -15.96 12.79
CA LEU A 39 -2.28 -17.11 11.97
C LEU A 39 -1.63 -18.42 12.44
N CYS A 40 -0.36 -18.35 12.87
CA CYS A 40 0.35 -19.50 13.45
C CYS A 40 -0.31 -19.98 14.76
N ASN A 41 -0.67 -19.05 15.65
CA ASN A 41 -1.33 -19.38 16.91
C ASN A 41 -2.75 -19.94 16.68
N GLU A 42 -3.53 -19.33 15.78
CA GLU A 42 -4.89 -19.80 15.42
C GLU A 42 -4.88 -21.18 14.78
N ALA A 43 -3.82 -21.51 14.04
CA ALA A 43 -3.60 -22.85 13.50
C ALA A 43 -3.09 -23.86 14.55
N GLY A 44 -2.94 -23.45 15.82
CA GLY A 44 -2.56 -24.33 16.93
C GLY A 44 -1.05 -24.57 17.08
N PHE A 45 -0.20 -23.74 16.48
CA PHE A 45 1.26 -23.88 16.54
C PHE A 45 1.91 -22.83 17.46
N ASP A 46 2.95 -23.25 18.19
CA ASP A 46 3.72 -22.34 19.06
C ASP A 46 4.68 -21.46 18.25
N THR A 47 4.39 -20.16 18.21
CA THR A 47 5.23 -19.14 17.57
C THR A 47 6.68 -19.15 18.04
N LYS A 48 6.99 -19.52 19.29
CA LYS A 48 8.40 -19.58 19.77
C LYS A 48 9.26 -20.56 18.98
N THR A 49 8.65 -21.60 18.44
CA THR A 49 9.35 -22.65 17.70
C THR A 49 9.18 -22.52 16.19
N ARG A 50 8.16 -21.76 15.75
CA ARG A 50 7.78 -21.63 14.33
C ARG A 50 8.11 -20.28 13.72
N TYR A 51 8.57 -19.29 14.50
CA TYR A 51 8.94 -17.97 14.02
C TYR A 51 10.44 -17.78 14.07
N LEU A 52 11.06 -17.49 12.92
CA LEU A 52 12.47 -17.14 12.79
C LEU A 52 12.60 -15.75 12.18
N ASN A 53 13.29 -14.84 12.86
CA ASN A 53 13.55 -13.49 12.40
C ASN A 53 15.03 -13.30 12.05
N TRP A 54 15.34 -12.90 10.82
CA TRP A 54 16.72 -12.68 10.40
C TRP A 54 17.49 -11.64 11.24
N ASP A 55 16.80 -10.67 11.82
CA ASP A 55 17.43 -9.66 12.68
C ASP A 55 17.82 -10.21 14.07
N ALA A 56 17.30 -11.36 14.47
CA ALA A 56 17.67 -12.04 15.72
C ALA A 56 18.88 -12.97 15.49
N ALA A 57 19.92 -12.84 16.31
CA ALA A 57 21.19 -13.53 16.11
C ALA A 57 21.05 -15.06 16.13
N GLU A 58 20.27 -15.61 17.06
CA GLU A 58 20.00 -17.05 17.19
C GLU A 58 19.22 -17.59 15.98
N ASP A 59 18.12 -16.93 15.62
CA ASP A 59 17.32 -17.29 14.45
C ASP A 59 18.14 -17.24 13.16
N ARG A 60 19.00 -16.23 13.01
CA ARG A 60 19.91 -16.11 11.89
C ARG A 60 20.88 -17.28 11.80
N GLU A 61 21.45 -17.72 12.92
CA GLU A 61 22.30 -18.91 12.96
C GLU A 61 21.51 -20.15 12.52
N ASN A 62 20.30 -20.35 13.06
CA ASN A 62 19.41 -21.44 12.67
C ASN A 62 19.09 -21.44 11.17
N ILE A 63 18.82 -20.27 10.57
CA ILE A 63 18.57 -20.12 9.13
C ILE A 63 19.83 -20.48 8.32
N LEU A 64 21.02 -20.02 8.76
CA LEU A 64 22.28 -20.24 8.04
C LEU A 64 22.69 -21.72 8.00
N ILE A 65 22.42 -22.47 9.07
CA ILE A 65 22.68 -23.92 9.15
C ILE A 65 21.46 -24.76 8.73
N GLU A 66 20.40 -24.12 8.22
CA GLU A 66 19.14 -24.75 7.80
C GLU A 66 18.46 -25.61 8.88
N ARG A 67 18.60 -25.20 10.16
CA ARG A 67 17.92 -25.83 11.30
C ARG A 67 16.49 -25.30 11.40
N PHE A 68 15.57 -25.99 10.75
CA PHE A 68 14.13 -25.71 10.78
C PHE A 68 13.36 -26.71 11.65
N PRO A 69 12.11 -26.41 12.06
CA PRO A 69 11.30 -27.31 12.88
C PRO A 69 11.16 -28.71 12.27
N ALA A 70 11.37 -29.75 13.06
CA ALA A 70 11.34 -31.14 12.57
C ALA A 70 9.95 -31.63 12.17
N TRP A 71 8.89 -31.09 12.79
CA TRP A 71 7.52 -31.57 12.61
C TRP A 71 6.73 -30.70 11.60
N PRO A 72 5.73 -31.28 10.90
CA PRO A 72 4.84 -30.54 10.01
C PRO A 72 4.18 -29.32 10.68
N GLY A 73 3.76 -28.35 9.88
CA GLY A 73 3.03 -27.17 10.35
C GLY A 73 3.57 -25.84 9.85
N TYR A 74 3.21 -24.76 10.55
CA TYR A 74 3.64 -23.40 10.18
C TYR A 74 5.15 -23.21 10.33
N LEU A 75 5.72 -22.40 9.45
CA LEU A 75 7.04 -21.82 9.58
C LEU A 75 7.01 -20.39 9.05
N ILE A 76 7.28 -19.43 9.93
CA ILE A 76 7.36 -18.01 9.61
C ILE A 76 8.84 -17.62 9.48
N LEU A 77 9.20 -17.07 8.33
CA LEU A 77 10.52 -16.51 8.06
C LEU A 77 10.39 -15.00 7.89
N ASP A 78 10.72 -14.24 8.93
CA ASP A 78 10.60 -12.78 8.93
C ASP A 78 11.92 -12.11 8.53
N GLU A 79 11.83 -11.12 7.65
CA GLU A 79 12.95 -10.32 7.14
C GLU A 79 14.10 -11.15 6.52
N ILE A 80 13.85 -12.42 6.17
CA ILE A 80 14.86 -13.35 5.61
C ILE A 80 15.51 -12.82 4.33
N HIS A 81 14.82 -11.95 3.59
CA HIS A 81 15.30 -11.34 2.36
C HIS A 81 16.53 -10.43 2.53
N LYS A 82 16.89 -10.08 3.77
CA LYS A 82 18.17 -9.41 4.11
C LYS A 82 19.38 -10.32 3.90
N TYR A 83 19.19 -11.64 3.95
CA TYR A 83 20.24 -12.60 3.64
C TYR A 83 20.43 -12.75 2.14
N SER A 84 21.60 -12.43 1.59
CA SER A 84 21.83 -12.48 0.13
C SER A 84 21.51 -13.82 -0.56
N ARG A 85 21.60 -14.96 0.16
CA ARG A 85 21.27 -16.31 -0.38
C ARG A 85 19.91 -16.84 0.06
N TRP A 86 19.05 -16.01 0.64
CA TRP A 86 17.75 -16.44 1.19
C TRP A 86 16.90 -17.27 0.22
N ARG A 87 16.90 -16.92 -1.07
CA ARG A 87 16.13 -17.63 -2.10
C ARG A 87 16.55 -19.08 -2.25
N GLN A 88 17.86 -19.36 -2.15
CA GLN A 88 18.37 -20.73 -2.25
C GLN A 88 17.92 -21.57 -1.06
N VAL A 89 17.96 -20.98 0.14
CA VAL A 89 17.49 -21.63 1.38
C VAL A 89 15.99 -21.91 1.32
N VAL A 90 15.17 -20.90 1.00
CA VAL A 90 13.71 -21.05 0.93
C VAL A 90 13.29 -22.03 -0.17
N LYS A 91 13.95 -21.98 -1.34
CA LYS A 91 13.74 -22.94 -2.42
C LYS A 91 14.06 -24.36 -1.97
N GLY A 92 15.24 -24.57 -1.39
CA GLY A 92 15.67 -25.90 -0.94
C GLY A 92 14.76 -26.45 0.15
N LEU A 93 14.28 -25.59 1.05
CA LEU A 93 13.33 -25.95 2.10
C LEU A 93 11.98 -26.36 1.51
N TYR A 94 11.43 -25.57 0.58
CA TYR A 94 10.16 -25.88 -0.06
C TYR A 94 10.22 -27.13 -0.94
N ASP A 95 11.27 -27.26 -1.77
CA ASP A 95 11.42 -28.41 -2.67
C ASP A 95 11.59 -29.73 -1.89
N LYS A 96 12.07 -29.70 -0.63
CA LYS A 96 12.22 -30.88 0.23
C LYS A 96 11.03 -31.14 1.17
N ARG A 97 10.40 -30.09 1.68
CA ARG A 97 9.45 -30.16 2.81
C ARG A 97 8.19 -29.32 2.64
N GLY A 98 7.89 -28.85 1.42
CA GLY A 98 6.71 -28.04 1.12
C GLY A 98 5.38 -28.73 1.43
N ASP A 99 5.34 -30.07 1.39
CA ASP A 99 4.15 -30.85 1.75
C ASP A 99 3.95 -30.97 3.28
N GLU A 100 5.00 -30.73 4.06
CA GLU A 100 4.98 -30.76 5.53
C GLU A 100 4.80 -29.37 6.14
N LEU A 101 5.34 -28.34 5.47
CA LEU A 101 5.48 -27.00 6.04
C LEU A 101 4.63 -25.96 5.31
N ASN A 102 3.82 -25.25 6.09
CA ASN A 102 3.15 -24.03 5.66
C ASN A 102 4.11 -22.85 5.81
N ILE A 103 4.90 -22.57 4.77
CA ILE A 103 5.97 -21.57 4.80
C ILE A 103 5.41 -20.18 4.50
N LEU A 104 5.40 -19.33 5.52
CA LEU A 104 5.02 -17.92 5.43
C LEU A 104 6.28 -17.04 5.51
N VAL A 105 6.56 -16.29 4.46
CA VAL A 105 7.67 -15.34 4.44
C VAL A 105 7.11 -13.93 4.59
N THR A 106 7.56 -13.20 5.60
CA THR A 106 7.21 -11.79 5.77
C THR A 106 8.41 -10.90 5.51
N GLY A 107 8.15 -9.71 5.00
CA GLY A 107 9.21 -8.75 4.80
C GLY A 107 8.73 -7.39 4.37
N SER A 108 9.62 -6.41 4.53
CA SER A 108 9.48 -5.09 3.94
C SER A 108 9.39 -5.12 2.40
N ALA A 109 9.34 -3.93 1.83
CA ALA A 109 9.12 -3.68 0.42
C ALA A 109 10.17 -4.28 -0.54
N ARG A 110 11.31 -4.75 0.00
CA ARG A 110 12.35 -5.46 -0.76
C ARG A 110 11.84 -6.78 -1.36
N LEU A 111 10.81 -7.42 -0.79
CA LEU A 111 10.23 -8.65 -1.36
C LEU A 111 9.60 -8.42 -2.75
N ASP A 112 8.95 -7.27 -2.95
CA ASP A 112 8.27 -6.92 -4.21
C ASP A 112 9.27 -6.60 -5.32
N TYR A 113 10.42 -6.01 -4.97
CA TYR A 113 11.53 -5.76 -5.90
C TYR A 113 12.09 -7.06 -6.50
N TYR A 114 12.21 -8.12 -5.69
CA TYR A 114 12.76 -9.41 -6.16
C TYR A 114 11.84 -10.15 -7.15
N ARG A 115 10.55 -9.82 -7.20
CA ARG A 115 9.60 -10.36 -8.20
C ARG A 115 10.03 -10.07 -9.65
N ARG A 116 10.74 -8.96 -9.89
CA ARG A 116 11.07 -8.48 -11.25
C ARG A 116 12.38 -9.04 -11.81
N GLY A 117 13.19 -9.73 -11.00
CA GLY A 117 14.53 -10.19 -11.36
C GLY A 117 14.64 -11.70 -11.50
N GLY A 118 13.98 -12.29 -12.51
CA GLY A 118 14.19 -13.70 -12.94
C GLY A 118 14.41 -14.68 -11.80
N ASP A 119 13.43 -14.84 -10.92
CA ASP A 119 13.59 -15.57 -9.65
C ASP A 119 13.41 -17.09 -9.83
N SER A 120 14.36 -17.86 -9.29
CA SER A 120 14.29 -19.30 -9.08
C SER A 120 13.07 -19.80 -8.27
N LEU A 121 12.38 -18.91 -7.56
CA LEU A 121 11.18 -19.19 -6.76
C LEU A 121 9.87 -19.08 -7.56
N GLN A 122 9.93 -18.69 -8.84
CA GLN A 122 8.74 -18.52 -9.67
C GLN A 122 7.86 -19.79 -9.65
N GLY A 123 6.55 -19.58 -9.47
CA GLY A 123 5.55 -20.64 -9.41
C GLY A 123 5.39 -21.34 -8.05
N ARG A 124 6.30 -21.11 -7.09
CA ARG A 124 6.31 -21.78 -5.77
C ARG A 124 5.65 -20.99 -4.64
N TYR A 125 5.26 -19.74 -4.90
CA TYR A 125 4.63 -18.89 -3.91
C TYR A 125 3.50 -18.03 -4.48
N HIS A 126 2.58 -17.64 -3.60
CA HIS A 126 1.66 -16.52 -3.81
C HIS A 126 2.17 -15.30 -3.05
N PHE A 127 1.97 -14.11 -3.60
CA PHE A 127 2.39 -12.85 -2.98
C PHE A 127 1.17 -12.03 -2.61
N PHE A 128 1.10 -11.60 -1.36
CA PHE A 128 0.08 -10.69 -0.87
C PHE A 128 0.72 -9.40 -0.40
N ARG A 129 0.13 -8.27 -0.77
CA ARG A 129 0.47 -6.97 -0.20
C ARG A 129 -0.40 -6.74 1.01
N LEU A 130 0.21 -6.32 2.11
CA LEU A 130 -0.48 -5.88 3.34
C LEU A 130 -0.24 -4.39 3.53
N LEU A 131 -1.23 -3.58 3.18
CA LEU A 131 -1.20 -2.13 3.37
C LEU A 131 -1.72 -1.73 4.77
N PRO A 132 -1.59 -0.44 5.18
CA PRO A 132 -2.16 0.06 6.43
C PRO A 132 -3.69 -0.13 6.53
N LEU A 133 -4.24 0.06 7.72
CA LEU A 133 -5.68 -0.03 8.01
C LEU A 133 -6.51 0.85 7.09
N THR A 134 -7.66 0.30 6.73
CA THR A 134 -8.74 0.94 5.97
C THR A 134 -9.97 1.05 6.85
N TYR A 135 -10.92 1.90 6.48
CA TYR A 135 -12.17 2.08 7.19
C TYR A 135 -12.92 0.76 7.45
N ALA A 136 -13.02 -0.12 6.45
CA ALA A 136 -13.74 -1.39 6.55
C ALA A 136 -13.04 -2.46 7.43
N GLU A 137 -11.75 -2.29 7.72
CA GLU A 137 -11.01 -3.19 8.63
C GLU A 137 -11.19 -2.86 10.11
N LEU A 138 -11.74 -1.69 10.41
CA LEU A 138 -11.92 -1.24 11.79
C LEU A 138 -13.20 -1.85 12.35
N ASP A 139 -13.16 -2.26 13.62
CA ASP A 139 -14.32 -2.84 14.28
C ASP A 139 -15.43 -1.78 14.47
N MET A 140 -16.64 -2.12 14.04
CA MET A 140 -17.84 -1.25 14.07
C MET A 140 -17.55 0.22 13.71
N PRO A 141 -17.08 0.51 12.48
CA PRO A 141 -16.66 1.84 12.14
C PRO A 141 -17.88 2.76 12.07
N ALA A 142 -17.75 3.94 12.66
CA ALA A 142 -18.79 4.97 12.66
C ALA A 142 -18.44 6.07 11.64
N PRO A 143 -19.36 6.98 11.30
CA PRO A 143 -19.03 8.12 10.45
C PRO A 143 -17.85 8.96 10.98
N SER A 144 -17.66 9.02 12.31
CA SER A 144 -16.52 9.68 12.97
C SER A 144 -15.17 9.02 12.67
N THR A 145 -15.15 7.72 12.38
CA THR A 145 -13.92 6.94 12.12
C THR A 145 -13.14 7.47 10.91
N VAL A 146 -13.82 8.09 9.94
CA VAL A 146 -13.13 8.80 8.83
C VAL A 146 -12.29 9.96 9.37
N ARG A 147 -12.78 10.69 10.38
CA ARG A 147 -12.01 11.78 11.02
C ARG A 147 -10.83 11.21 11.79
N ASP A 148 -11.02 10.10 12.51
CA ASP A 148 -9.93 9.43 13.24
C ASP A 148 -8.83 8.97 12.28
N LEU A 149 -9.19 8.37 11.14
CA LEU A 149 -8.24 8.03 10.07
C LEU A 149 -7.52 9.27 9.51
N LEU A 150 -8.21 10.40 9.34
CA LEU A 150 -7.57 11.65 8.88
C LEU A 150 -6.59 12.25 9.91
N VAL A 151 -6.77 11.97 11.19
CA VAL A 151 -5.93 12.47 12.29
C VAL A 151 -4.78 11.52 12.59
N TYR A 152 -5.06 10.23 12.72
CA TYR A 152 -4.11 9.22 13.20
C TYR A 152 -3.49 8.36 12.08
N GLY A 153 -4.08 8.39 10.88
CA GLY A 153 -3.61 7.59 9.74
C GLY A 153 -4.07 6.13 9.79
N GLY A 154 -3.72 5.37 8.75
CA GLY A 154 -4.06 3.94 8.67
C GLY A 154 -3.03 3.03 9.35
N PHE A 155 -1.87 3.52 9.76
CA PHE A 155 -0.90 2.62 10.39
C PHE A 155 -1.43 2.13 11.75
N PRO A 156 -1.38 0.81 12.04
CA PRO A 156 -1.95 0.25 13.26
C PRO A 156 -1.51 0.94 14.55
N GLU A 157 -0.21 1.15 14.73
CA GLU A 157 0.33 1.76 15.96
C GLU A 157 -0.21 3.17 16.23
N PRO A 158 -0.06 4.18 15.34
CA PRO A 158 -0.59 5.52 15.60
C PRO A 158 -2.12 5.55 15.68
N PHE A 159 -2.82 4.74 14.87
CA PHE A 159 -4.27 4.64 14.93
C PHE A 159 -4.75 4.15 16.29
N MET A 160 -4.15 3.07 16.82
CA MET A 160 -4.54 2.49 18.11
C MET A 160 -4.18 3.37 19.31
N LEU A 161 -3.18 4.24 19.19
CA LEU A 161 -2.81 5.17 20.25
C LEU A 161 -3.85 6.27 20.48
N GLN A 162 -4.70 6.57 19.48
CA GLN A 162 -5.76 7.60 19.57
C GLN A 162 -5.26 8.94 20.13
N SER A 163 -4.00 9.29 19.81
CA SER A 163 -3.33 10.49 20.30
C SER A 163 -2.66 11.21 19.16
N GLU A 164 -3.08 12.44 18.90
CA GLU A 164 -2.55 13.24 17.79
C GLU A 164 -1.06 13.53 17.98
N THR A 165 -0.64 13.83 19.21
CA THR A 165 0.77 14.06 19.54
C THR A 165 1.62 12.82 19.29
N GLN A 166 1.16 11.65 19.74
CA GLN A 166 1.91 10.41 19.51
C GLN A 166 1.92 10.01 18.03
N SER A 167 0.82 10.21 17.31
CA SER A 167 0.73 9.96 15.87
C SER A 167 1.71 10.84 15.09
N LYS A 168 1.81 12.13 15.44
CA LYS A 168 2.79 13.06 14.84
C LYS A 168 4.23 12.65 15.15
N ARG A 169 4.52 12.18 16.37
CA ARG A 169 5.85 11.67 16.75
C ARG A 169 6.20 10.42 15.96
N TRP A 170 5.30 9.44 15.96
CA TRP A 170 5.42 8.20 15.19
C TRP A 170 5.69 8.49 13.71
N SER A 171 4.90 9.36 13.08
CA SER A 171 5.04 9.74 11.67
C SER A 171 6.40 10.37 11.37
N ARG A 172 6.94 11.22 12.26
CA ARG A 172 8.29 11.80 12.12
C ARG A 172 9.38 10.75 12.25
N GLU A 173 9.27 9.86 13.23
CA GLU A 173 10.22 8.77 13.46
C GLU A 173 10.21 7.78 12.30
N TYR A 174 9.03 7.37 11.83
CA TYR A 174 8.85 6.47 10.68
C TYR A 174 9.60 6.98 9.45
N ARG A 175 9.35 8.25 9.05
CA ARG A 175 10.05 8.86 7.91
C ARG A 175 11.55 8.90 8.10
N SER A 176 12.02 9.27 9.30
CA SER A 176 13.45 9.34 9.58
C SER A 176 14.12 7.97 9.51
N ARG A 177 13.48 6.91 10.03
CA ARG A 177 14.02 5.54 9.98
C ARG A 177 14.08 5.03 8.55
N ILE A 178 13.02 5.20 7.76
CA ILE A 178 13.03 4.80 6.35
C ILE A 178 14.17 5.49 5.58
N VAL A 179 14.35 6.80 5.75
CA VAL A 179 15.39 7.51 5.00
C VAL A 179 16.81 7.20 5.50
N ARG A 180 17.01 7.04 6.81
CA ARG A 180 18.35 6.86 7.39
C ARG A 180 18.81 5.41 7.48
N GLU A 181 17.89 4.47 7.62
CA GLU A 181 18.21 3.05 7.80
C GLU A 181 18.01 2.32 6.47
N GLU A 182 16.83 2.43 5.85
CA GLU A 182 16.51 1.62 4.67
C GLU A 182 17.15 2.15 3.37
N LEU A 183 17.19 3.48 3.18
CA LEU A 183 17.81 4.08 2.00
C LEU A 183 19.34 4.16 2.11
N ALA A 184 19.91 4.18 3.32
CA ALA A 184 21.37 4.23 3.49
C ALA A 184 22.07 2.98 2.95
N ASP A 185 21.40 1.82 2.97
CA ASP A 185 21.89 0.58 2.35
C ASP A 185 21.91 0.64 0.82
N LEU A 186 21.13 1.56 0.22
CA LEU A 186 20.86 1.60 -1.21
C LEU A 186 21.49 2.84 -1.89
N GLU A 187 21.97 3.80 -1.11
CA GLU A 187 22.43 5.11 -1.56
C GLU A 187 23.68 5.61 -0.86
N ASN A 188 24.35 6.56 -1.53
CA ASN A 188 25.47 7.25 -0.93
C ASN A 188 25.02 8.18 0.21
N VAL A 189 25.78 8.20 1.30
CA VAL A 189 25.52 9.02 2.49
C VAL A 189 25.34 10.51 2.16
N ARG A 190 26.04 11.03 1.13
CA ARG A 190 25.92 12.42 0.68
C ARG A 190 24.52 12.77 0.16
N ASP A 191 23.86 11.82 -0.48
CA ASP A 191 22.55 12.02 -1.09
C ASP A 191 21.42 11.95 -0.07
N LEU A 192 21.62 11.25 1.06
CA LEU A 192 20.61 11.07 2.11
C LEU A 192 20.08 12.41 2.65
N GLY A 193 20.95 13.40 2.87
CA GLY A 193 20.51 14.72 3.32
C GLY A 193 19.64 15.47 2.31
N ILE A 194 19.84 15.23 1.01
CA ILE A 194 19.01 15.81 -0.07
C ILE A 194 17.68 15.04 -0.16
N ILE A 195 17.72 13.72 -0.01
CA ILE A 195 16.53 12.88 0.02
C ILE A 195 15.63 13.24 1.20
N GLU A 196 16.19 13.50 2.40
CA GLU A 196 15.42 13.98 3.55
C GLU A 196 14.66 15.28 3.22
N LYS A 197 15.30 16.24 2.54
CA LYS A 197 14.64 17.49 2.09
C LYS A 197 13.54 17.21 1.07
N MET A 198 13.79 16.29 0.12
CA MET A 198 12.78 15.88 -0.86
C MET A 198 11.56 15.27 -0.16
N VAL A 199 11.77 14.35 0.78
CA VAL A 199 10.73 13.70 1.58
C VAL A 199 9.89 14.71 2.36
N LEU A 200 10.48 15.80 2.86
CA LEU A 200 9.74 16.87 3.54
C LEU A 200 8.89 17.73 2.58
N ARG A 201 9.28 17.84 1.31
CA ARG A 201 8.59 18.64 0.28
C ARG A 201 7.46 17.87 -0.43
N LEU A 202 7.64 16.57 -0.66
CA LEU A 202 6.68 15.73 -1.40
C LEU A 202 5.22 15.78 -0.89
N PRO A 203 4.94 15.86 0.41
CA PRO A 203 3.56 15.95 0.91
C PRO A 203 2.76 17.13 0.35
N GLU A 204 3.42 18.25 0.04
CA GLU A 204 2.76 19.47 -0.47
C GLU A 204 2.31 19.31 -1.93
N LEU A 205 2.94 18.37 -2.64
CA LEU A 205 2.71 18.05 -4.04
C LEU A 205 1.76 16.86 -4.23
N ALA A 206 1.30 16.21 -3.15
CA ALA A 206 0.38 15.07 -3.23
C ALA A 206 -0.90 15.42 -4.00
N GLY A 207 -1.39 14.47 -4.80
CA GLY A 207 -2.57 14.62 -5.67
C GLY A 207 -2.37 15.54 -6.89
N SER A 208 -1.18 16.14 -7.05
CA SER A 208 -0.84 16.98 -8.21
C SER A 208 0.13 16.25 -9.15
N PRO A 209 0.12 16.54 -10.46
CA PRO A 209 1.09 15.97 -11.40
C PRO A 209 2.54 16.23 -10.96
N LEU A 210 3.31 15.16 -10.79
CA LEU A 210 4.65 15.21 -10.23
C LEU A 210 5.68 15.67 -11.28
N SER A 211 6.17 16.91 -11.13
CA SER A 211 7.23 17.44 -11.98
C SER A 211 8.61 17.10 -11.44
N ILE A 212 9.23 16.05 -12.01
CA ILE A 212 10.63 15.70 -11.73
C ILE A 212 11.58 16.86 -12.05
N ASN A 213 11.27 17.64 -13.09
CA ASN A 213 12.06 18.81 -13.46
C ASN A 213 11.99 19.92 -12.41
N ALA A 214 10.84 20.13 -11.76
CA ALA A 214 10.72 21.11 -10.68
C ALA A 214 11.52 20.65 -9.46
N LEU A 215 11.32 19.41 -9.01
CA LEU A 215 12.06 18.82 -7.90
C LEU A 215 13.58 18.88 -8.12
N ARG A 216 14.04 18.55 -9.32
CA ARG A 216 15.46 18.61 -9.68
C ARG A 216 16.04 20.02 -9.54
N LYS A 217 15.30 21.04 -9.97
CA LYS A 217 15.73 22.44 -9.85
C LYS A 217 15.77 22.88 -8.39
N ASP A 218 14.74 22.55 -7.62
CA ASP A 218 14.61 22.90 -6.20
C ASP A 218 15.72 22.24 -5.37
N LEU A 219 16.07 20.98 -5.67
CA LEU A 219 17.08 20.20 -4.96
C LEU A 219 18.50 20.35 -5.54
N GLN A 220 18.66 21.01 -6.68
CA GLN A 220 19.93 21.21 -7.39
C GLN A 220 20.70 19.93 -7.72
N VAL A 221 19.99 18.89 -8.20
CA VAL A 221 20.59 17.59 -8.56
C VAL A 221 20.33 17.20 -10.01
N SER A 222 20.70 15.99 -10.40
CA SER A 222 20.40 15.45 -11.73
C SER A 222 18.95 14.94 -11.83
N HIS A 223 18.38 14.89 -13.04
CA HIS A 223 17.04 14.34 -13.25
C HIS A 223 16.99 12.85 -12.88
N GLN A 224 18.05 12.13 -13.22
CA GLN A 224 18.20 10.70 -12.94
C GLN A 224 18.20 10.42 -11.43
N SER A 225 18.86 11.27 -10.64
CA SER A 225 18.88 11.17 -9.17
C SER A 225 17.45 11.27 -8.61
N VAL A 226 16.70 12.31 -8.97
CA VAL A 226 15.32 12.48 -8.48
C VAL A 226 14.42 11.34 -8.92
N SER A 227 14.48 10.94 -10.20
CA SER A 227 13.68 9.80 -10.69
C SER A 227 13.97 8.53 -9.90
N ARG A 228 15.26 8.23 -9.69
CA ARG A 228 15.69 7.06 -8.91
C ARG A 228 15.22 7.14 -7.46
N TRP A 229 15.35 8.28 -6.80
CA TRP A 229 14.89 8.43 -5.41
C TRP A 229 13.38 8.29 -5.29
N ILE A 230 12.59 8.80 -6.24
CA ILE A 230 11.14 8.57 -6.27
C ILE A 230 10.83 7.07 -6.42
N ASP A 231 11.52 6.37 -7.33
CA ASP A 231 11.34 4.93 -7.50
C ASP A 231 11.71 4.16 -6.21
N MET A 232 12.74 4.60 -5.49
CA MET A 232 13.14 4.00 -4.20
C MET A 232 12.09 4.25 -3.10
N LEU A 233 11.54 5.45 -2.99
CA LEU A 233 10.49 5.76 -2.01
C LEU A 233 9.22 4.95 -2.29
N GLU A 234 8.90 4.72 -3.56
CA GLU A 234 7.80 3.84 -3.98
C GLU A 234 8.10 2.37 -3.63
N ASN A 235 9.30 1.90 -3.95
CA ASN A 235 9.80 0.57 -3.59
C ASN A 235 9.97 0.37 -2.08
N LEU A 236 9.80 1.40 -1.23
CA LEU A 236 9.80 1.30 0.23
C LEU A 236 8.40 1.46 0.84
N TYR A 237 7.36 1.52 0.00
CA TYR A 237 5.98 1.84 0.39
C TYR A 237 5.85 3.15 1.19
N MET A 238 6.71 4.13 0.91
CA MET A 238 6.56 5.46 1.49
C MET A 238 5.58 6.32 0.68
N ILE A 239 5.62 6.15 -0.64
CA ILE A 239 4.68 6.74 -1.60
C ILE A 239 4.22 5.68 -2.61
N PHE A 240 3.21 6.00 -3.40
CA PHE A 240 2.91 5.29 -4.65
C PHE A 240 2.51 6.31 -5.72
N ARG A 241 2.61 5.92 -6.98
CA ARG A 241 2.19 6.73 -8.13
C ARG A 241 0.99 6.13 -8.83
N ILE A 242 0.09 6.98 -9.29
CA ILE A 242 -0.97 6.62 -10.24
C ILE A 242 -0.80 7.41 -11.53
N TYR A 243 -1.25 6.82 -12.63
CA TYR A 243 -1.01 7.33 -13.98
C TYR A 243 -2.33 7.72 -14.67
N PRO A 244 -2.28 8.58 -15.71
CA PRO A 244 -3.48 8.93 -16.47
C PRO A 244 -4.15 7.71 -17.13
N PHE A 245 -5.47 7.65 -17.07
CA PHE A 245 -6.31 6.77 -17.86
C PHE A 245 -6.33 7.22 -19.33
N GLY A 246 -6.26 6.27 -20.27
CA GLY A 246 -6.40 6.54 -21.71
C GLY A 246 -5.14 7.04 -22.44
N ALA A 247 -3.97 7.11 -21.80
CA ALA A 247 -2.73 7.49 -22.46
C ALA A 247 -2.03 6.26 -23.10
N PRO A 248 -1.91 6.17 -24.44
CA PRO A 248 -1.08 5.16 -25.09
C PRO A 248 0.38 5.63 -25.15
N MET A 249 1.31 4.68 -25.02
CA MET A 249 2.77 4.78 -25.10
C MET A 249 3.56 5.24 -23.86
N ILE A 250 4.40 4.28 -23.44
CA ILE A 250 5.36 4.16 -22.32
C ILE A 250 6.26 5.40 -22.06
N ARG A 251 6.29 6.42 -22.92
CA ARG A 251 7.15 7.62 -22.78
C ARG A 251 6.45 8.91 -22.33
N ALA A 252 5.16 9.12 -22.66
CA ALA A 252 4.42 10.31 -22.23
C ALA A 252 3.79 10.12 -20.83
N VAL A 253 3.39 8.88 -20.54
CA VAL A 253 2.71 8.45 -19.29
C VAL A 253 3.53 8.73 -18.03
N LYS A 254 4.86 8.57 -18.07
CA LYS A 254 5.73 8.83 -16.91
C LYS A 254 5.82 10.31 -16.50
N LYS A 255 5.44 11.26 -17.36
CA LYS A 255 5.66 12.70 -17.10
C LYS A 255 4.55 13.38 -16.31
N GLU A 256 3.41 12.72 -16.10
CA GLU A 256 2.26 13.33 -15.43
C GLU A 256 1.77 12.58 -14.18
N ALA A 257 2.43 11.50 -13.78
CA ALA A 257 2.01 10.70 -12.63
C ALA A 257 1.71 11.57 -11.40
N LYS A 258 0.59 11.30 -10.72
CA LYS A 258 0.33 11.82 -9.38
C LYS A 258 0.97 10.89 -8.36
N HIS A 259 1.44 11.43 -7.24
CA HIS A 259 1.87 10.61 -6.11
C HIS A 259 1.02 10.86 -4.87
N TYR A 260 0.99 9.84 -4.02
CA TYR A 260 0.31 9.83 -2.73
C TYR A 260 1.19 9.14 -1.69
N HIS A 261 1.00 9.50 -0.42
CA HIS A 261 1.75 8.94 0.71
C HIS A 261 0.97 7.83 1.41
N LEU A 262 1.62 6.73 1.79
CA LEU A 262 0.96 5.67 2.57
C LEU A 262 0.60 6.17 3.97
N ASP A 263 1.44 7.02 4.55
CA ASP A 263 1.09 7.86 5.70
C ASP A 263 0.51 9.18 5.19
N TRP A 264 -0.80 9.26 4.99
CA TRP A 264 -1.45 10.48 4.49
C TRP A 264 -1.47 11.62 5.52
N THR A 265 -1.19 11.35 6.81
CA THR A 265 -1.22 12.39 7.86
C THR A 265 -0.17 13.49 7.64
N VAL A 266 0.84 13.20 6.82
CA VAL A 266 1.89 14.14 6.41
C VAL A 266 1.38 15.28 5.52
N VAL A 267 0.26 15.06 4.82
CA VAL A 267 -0.35 16.06 3.93
C VAL A 267 -1.11 17.06 4.80
N LYS A 268 -0.74 18.35 4.76
CA LYS A 268 -1.32 19.37 5.65
C LYS A 268 -2.70 19.84 5.22
N ASP A 269 -2.92 20.02 3.92
CA ASP A 269 -4.21 20.45 3.40
C ASP A 269 -5.24 19.34 3.55
N ILE A 270 -6.39 19.64 4.15
CA ILE A 270 -7.40 18.63 4.48
C ILE A 270 -8.06 18.03 3.24
N GLY A 271 -8.24 18.82 2.18
CA GLY A 271 -8.82 18.33 0.92
C GLY A 271 -7.89 17.33 0.25
N LYS A 272 -6.61 17.69 0.10
CA LYS A 272 -5.57 16.78 -0.42
C LYS A 272 -5.34 15.58 0.48
N ARG A 273 -5.41 15.74 1.81
CA ARG A 273 -5.29 14.62 2.76
C ARG A 273 -6.43 13.64 2.58
N PHE A 274 -7.65 14.13 2.42
CA PHE A 274 -8.82 13.29 2.14
C PHE A 274 -8.68 12.56 0.81
N GLU A 275 -8.29 13.24 -0.26
CA GLU A 275 -7.98 12.60 -1.55
C GLU A 275 -6.89 11.52 -1.39
N ASN A 276 -5.82 11.78 -0.64
CA ASN A 276 -4.77 10.80 -0.38
C ASN A 276 -5.28 9.60 0.44
N LEU A 277 -6.12 9.82 1.45
CA LEU A 277 -6.75 8.73 2.22
C LEU A 277 -7.56 7.83 1.27
N MET A 278 -8.37 8.43 0.41
CA MET A 278 -9.17 7.73 -0.61
C MET A 278 -8.27 6.94 -1.57
N ALA A 279 -7.18 7.54 -2.04
CA ALA A 279 -6.19 6.88 -2.90
C ALA A 279 -5.63 5.60 -2.25
N CYS A 280 -5.29 5.64 -0.96
CA CYS A 280 -4.78 4.47 -0.24
C CYS A 280 -5.81 3.35 -0.12
N HIS A 281 -7.08 3.67 0.14
CA HIS A 281 -8.16 2.68 0.24
C HIS A 281 -8.42 2.03 -1.13
N LEU A 282 -8.55 2.85 -2.18
CA LEU A 282 -8.76 2.35 -3.54
C LEU A 282 -7.57 1.53 -4.05
N LEU A 283 -6.33 1.92 -3.71
CA LEU A 283 -5.14 1.15 -4.04
C LEU A 283 -5.15 -0.21 -3.34
N LYS A 284 -5.49 -0.24 -2.03
CA LYS A 284 -5.61 -1.50 -1.29
C LYS A 284 -6.65 -2.41 -1.93
N TRP A 285 -7.81 -1.87 -2.29
CA TRP A 285 -8.84 -2.63 -3.00
C TRP A 285 -8.34 -3.27 -4.30
N CYS A 286 -7.64 -2.48 -5.13
CA CYS A 286 -7.04 -3.01 -6.36
C CYS A 286 -6.03 -4.12 -6.04
N PHE A 287 -5.18 -3.94 -5.02
CA PHE A 287 -4.22 -4.96 -4.61
C PHE A 287 -4.88 -6.22 -4.06
N PHE A 288 -5.95 -6.07 -3.27
CA PHE A 288 -6.75 -7.19 -2.77
C PHE A 288 -7.22 -8.04 -3.94
N LEU A 289 -7.94 -7.45 -4.90
CA LEU A 289 -8.48 -8.16 -6.06
C LEU A 289 -7.38 -8.76 -6.96
N GLN A 290 -6.25 -8.08 -7.12
CA GLN A 290 -5.09 -8.65 -7.81
C GLN A 290 -4.53 -9.88 -7.07
N ASP A 291 -4.35 -9.79 -5.76
CA ASP A 291 -3.66 -10.80 -4.96
C ASP A 291 -4.56 -12.01 -4.64
N THR A 292 -5.88 -11.82 -4.51
CA THR A 292 -6.83 -12.87 -4.12
C THR A 292 -7.62 -13.45 -5.29
N GLU A 293 -7.95 -12.64 -6.30
CA GLU A 293 -8.80 -13.03 -7.42
C GLU A 293 -8.04 -13.06 -8.76
N GLY A 294 -6.79 -12.58 -8.80
CA GLY A 294 -5.97 -12.55 -10.02
C GLY A 294 -6.47 -11.57 -11.08
N ARG A 295 -7.29 -10.58 -10.70
CA ARG A 295 -7.89 -9.61 -11.61
C ARG A 295 -6.87 -8.58 -12.11
N ASP A 296 -6.90 -8.25 -13.40
CA ASP A 296 -6.08 -7.18 -13.98
C ASP A 296 -6.72 -5.81 -13.74
N ILE A 297 -6.68 -5.37 -12.49
CA ILE A 297 -7.32 -4.13 -12.02
C ILE A 297 -6.27 -3.09 -11.63
N GLU A 298 -6.45 -1.83 -12.02
CA GLU A 298 -5.50 -0.75 -11.74
C GLU A 298 -6.20 0.52 -11.22
N LEU A 299 -5.51 1.25 -10.34
CA LEU A 299 -5.89 2.60 -9.95
C LEU A 299 -5.18 3.64 -10.81
N ARG A 300 -5.97 4.43 -11.53
CA ARG A 300 -5.53 5.53 -12.39
C ARG A 300 -6.23 6.84 -12.01
N TYR A 301 -5.94 7.92 -12.71
CA TYR A 301 -6.73 9.16 -12.66
C TYR A 301 -7.05 9.63 -14.08
N PHE A 302 -8.02 10.53 -14.27
CA PHE A 302 -8.31 11.06 -15.60
C PHE A 302 -7.83 12.50 -15.72
N ARG A 303 -7.19 12.81 -16.85
CA ARG A 303 -6.89 14.19 -17.25
C ARG A 303 -6.85 14.31 -18.77
N ASP A 304 -7.45 15.36 -19.31
CA ASP A 304 -7.42 15.63 -20.75
C ASP A 304 -6.76 16.98 -21.12
N VAL A 305 -6.75 17.27 -22.42
CA VAL A 305 -6.16 18.49 -23.00
C VAL A 305 -6.85 19.76 -22.53
N ASP A 306 -8.13 19.69 -22.15
CA ASP A 306 -8.91 20.79 -21.60
C ASP A 306 -8.67 20.95 -20.08
N ARG A 307 -7.75 20.16 -19.51
CA ARG A 307 -7.43 20.09 -18.08
C ARG A 307 -8.64 19.73 -17.21
N ARG A 308 -9.64 19.03 -17.77
CA ARG A 308 -10.66 18.36 -16.96
C ARG A 308 -9.98 17.22 -16.23
N GLU A 309 -10.27 17.09 -14.94
CA GLU A 309 -9.61 16.13 -14.07
C GLU A 309 -10.65 15.40 -13.24
N VAL A 310 -10.50 14.08 -13.12
CA VAL A 310 -11.23 13.25 -12.16
C VAL A 310 -10.19 12.49 -11.34
N ASP A 311 -10.33 12.56 -10.02
CA ASP A 311 -9.29 12.15 -9.08
C ASP A 311 -8.87 10.69 -9.25
N PHE A 312 -9.83 9.78 -9.41
CA PHE A 312 -9.55 8.35 -9.58
C PHE A 312 -10.41 7.68 -10.65
N VAL A 313 -9.80 6.69 -11.30
CA VAL A 313 -10.42 5.76 -12.22
C VAL A 313 -9.95 4.36 -11.85
N ILE A 314 -10.85 3.49 -11.41
CA ILE A 314 -10.59 2.05 -11.34
C ILE A 314 -10.73 1.51 -12.76
N VAL A 315 -9.72 0.78 -13.23
CA VAL A 315 -9.64 0.22 -14.56
C VAL A 315 -9.50 -1.30 -14.45
N GLU A 316 -10.23 -2.07 -15.23
CA GLU A 316 -10.10 -3.53 -15.33
C GLU A 316 -9.94 -3.95 -16.79
N ASP A 317 -8.94 -4.77 -17.09
CA ASP A 317 -8.58 -5.20 -18.46
C ASP A 317 -8.44 -4.01 -19.43
N GLY A 318 -7.90 -2.90 -18.93
CA GLY A 318 -7.75 -1.63 -19.68
C GLY A 318 -9.03 -0.80 -19.84
N ASN A 319 -10.18 -1.25 -19.35
CA ASN A 319 -11.47 -0.57 -19.44
C ASN A 319 -11.86 0.11 -18.11
N PRO A 320 -12.44 1.32 -18.12
CA PRO A 320 -12.84 1.99 -16.89
C PRO A 320 -14.03 1.28 -16.26
N LEU A 321 -13.94 0.98 -14.96
CA LEU A 321 -14.98 0.34 -14.15
C LEU A 321 -15.71 1.35 -13.24
N HIS A 322 -14.96 2.30 -12.66
CA HIS A 322 -15.50 3.27 -11.71
C HIS A 322 -14.72 4.59 -11.75
N PHE A 323 -15.44 5.70 -11.92
CA PHE A 323 -14.92 7.06 -11.73
C PHE A 323 -15.22 7.57 -10.32
N VAL A 324 -14.22 8.08 -9.63
CA VAL A 324 -14.35 8.59 -8.26
C VAL A 324 -13.78 10.01 -8.17
N GLU A 325 -14.59 10.93 -7.66
CA GLU A 325 -14.23 12.33 -7.43
C GLU A 325 -14.34 12.65 -5.94
N CYS A 326 -13.31 13.24 -5.35
CA CYS A 326 -13.30 13.64 -3.95
C CYS A 326 -13.70 15.11 -3.78
N LYS A 327 -14.59 15.38 -2.82
CA LYS A 327 -14.93 16.74 -2.40
C LYS A 327 -14.88 16.84 -0.87
N LYS A 328 -14.27 17.91 -0.36
CA LYS A 328 -14.37 18.25 1.06
C LYS A 328 -15.83 18.47 1.46
N ASN A 329 -16.53 19.27 0.66
CA ASN A 329 -17.96 19.47 0.77
C ASN A 329 -18.58 19.30 -0.61
N SER A 330 -19.42 18.28 -0.78
CA SER A 330 -20.32 18.19 -1.91
C SER A 330 -21.68 18.80 -1.55
N GLY A 331 -21.99 19.99 -2.05
CA GLY A 331 -23.40 20.31 -2.25
C GLY A 331 -24.06 19.29 -3.19
N ARG A 332 -25.29 19.56 -3.64
CA ARG A 332 -25.93 18.71 -4.66
C ARG A 332 -25.33 18.86 -6.07
N ASN A 333 -24.32 19.73 -6.24
CA ASN A 333 -23.69 19.99 -7.53
C ASN A 333 -22.62 18.95 -7.84
N ILE A 334 -22.70 18.39 -9.04
CA ILE A 334 -21.77 17.40 -9.55
C ILE A 334 -20.57 18.08 -10.21
N SER A 335 -19.37 17.54 -10.00
CA SER A 335 -18.15 17.93 -10.71
C SER A 335 -18.35 17.85 -12.23
N ARG A 336 -18.08 18.95 -12.95
CA ARG A 336 -18.24 19.01 -14.41
C ARG A 336 -17.39 17.95 -15.14
N PRO A 337 -16.11 17.72 -14.76
CA PRO A 337 -15.32 16.60 -15.29
C PRO A 337 -15.96 15.22 -15.08
N LEU A 338 -16.52 14.95 -13.90
CA LEU A 338 -17.17 13.67 -13.61
C LEU A 338 -18.40 13.45 -14.48
N ASN A 339 -19.24 14.49 -14.65
CA ASN A 339 -20.40 14.44 -15.54
C ASN A 339 -20.00 14.22 -17.01
N TYR A 340 -18.91 14.86 -17.45
CA TYR A 340 -18.35 14.64 -18.78
C TYR A 340 -17.95 13.17 -19.01
N LEU A 341 -17.25 12.55 -18.05
CA LEU A 341 -16.89 11.14 -18.15
C LEU A 341 -18.11 10.21 -18.12
N LYS A 342 -19.09 10.48 -17.24
CA LYS A 342 -20.32 9.69 -17.18
C LYS A 342 -21.10 9.74 -18.49
N THR A 343 -21.16 10.90 -19.13
CA THR A 343 -21.80 11.06 -20.44
C THR A 343 -21.07 10.26 -21.52
N ARG A 344 -19.72 10.25 -21.48
CA ARG A 344 -18.89 9.51 -22.45
C ARG A 344 -18.88 8.00 -22.22
N PHE A 345 -19.05 7.55 -20.97
CA PHE A 345 -19.06 6.15 -20.58
C PHE A 345 -20.31 5.84 -19.73
N PRO A 346 -21.50 5.73 -20.34
CA PRO A 346 -22.77 5.63 -19.60
C PRO A 346 -22.87 4.39 -18.70
N SER A 347 -22.24 3.28 -19.08
CA SER A 347 -22.25 2.01 -18.32
C SER A 347 -21.32 2.02 -17.11
N VAL A 348 -20.37 2.95 -17.03
CA VAL A 348 -19.34 2.99 -15.99
C VAL A 348 -19.90 3.63 -14.72
N GLN A 349 -19.59 3.08 -13.56
CA GLN A 349 -20.00 3.65 -12.29
C GLN A 349 -19.33 5.01 -12.07
N ALA A 350 -20.04 5.96 -11.48
CA ALA A 350 -19.50 7.28 -11.18
C ALA A 350 -19.97 7.73 -9.80
N THR A 351 -19.03 8.05 -8.92
CA THR A 351 -19.30 8.48 -7.55
C THR A 351 -18.56 9.77 -7.23
N GLN A 352 -19.27 10.75 -6.70
CA GLN A 352 -18.68 11.91 -6.03
C GLN A 352 -18.76 11.70 -4.52
N VAL A 353 -17.60 11.57 -3.88
CA VAL A 353 -17.47 11.25 -2.47
C VAL A 353 -17.25 12.53 -1.66
N SER A 354 -18.04 12.71 -0.60
CA SER A 354 -17.99 13.89 0.26
C SER A 354 -17.43 13.57 1.64
N LEU A 355 -16.53 14.41 2.15
CA LEU A 355 -16.01 14.28 3.51
C LEU A 355 -17.01 14.73 4.59
N GLU A 356 -17.65 15.90 4.42
CA GLU A 356 -18.39 16.55 5.51
C GLU A 356 -19.91 16.28 5.53
N ASN A 357 -20.47 15.75 4.45
CA ASN A 357 -21.92 15.57 4.31
C ASN A 357 -22.32 14.13 4.60
N ASP A 358 -23.51 13.97 5.19
CA ASP A 358 -24.16 12.67 5.31
C ASP A 358 -25.24 12.53 4.22
N ILE A 359 -24.83 11.97 3.08
CA ILE A 359 -25.64 11.86 1.87
C ILE A 359 -25.36 10.52 1.18
N ASP A 360 -26.41 9.84 0.73
CA ASP A 360 -26.29 8.76 -0.25
C ASP A 360 -27.47 8.85 -1.20
N LEU A 361 -27.22 9.39 -2.40
CA LEU A 361 -28.26 9.52 -3.42
C LEU A 361 -27.70 9.35 -4.82
N ILE A 362 -28.58 8.98 -5.75
CA ILE A 362 -28.25 8.87 -7.17
C ILE A 362 -28.94 10.01 -7.92
N THR A 363 -28.15 10.73 -8.72
CA THR A 363 -28.62 11.84 -9.55
C THR A 363 -29.34 11.33 -10.81
N LYS A 364 -30.02 12.23 -11.54
CA LYS A 364 -30.73 11.83 -12.78
C LYS A 364 -29.78 11.28 -13.84
N GLU A 365 -28.53 11.75 -13.82
CA GLU A 365 -27.45 11.35 -14.71
C GLU A 365 -26.81 10.01 -14.28
N GLY A 366 -27.30 9.37 -13.21
CA GLY A 366 -26.79 8.09 -12.71
C GLY A 366 -25.45 8.20 -11.98
N ILE A 367 -25.13 9.37 -11.44
CA ILE A 367 -23.94 9.62 -10.60
C ILE A 367 -24.35 9.54 -9.14
N ARG A 368 -23.65 8.74 -8.35
CA ARG A 368 -23.87 8.62 -6.90
C ARG A 368 -23.17 9.76 -6.16
N LEU A 369 -23.88 10.46 -5.30
CA LEU A 369 -23.33 11.39 -4.31
C LEU A 369 -23.32 10.65 -2.97
N CYS A 370 -22.13 10.38 -2.43
CA CYS A 370 -21.98 9.49 -1.29
C CYS A 370 -21.08 10.09 -0.21
N SER A 371 -21.43 9.91 1.06
CA SER A 371 -20.57 10.18 2.21
C SER A 371 -19.32 9.30 2.18
N ALA A 372 -18.19 9.84 2.62
CA ALA A 372 -16.93 9.09 2.68
C ALA A 372 -17.05 7.77 3.45
N HIS A 373 -17.74 7.75 4.59
CA HIS A 373 -17.85 6.56 5.42
C HIS A 373 -18.65 5.43 4.74
N LEU A 374 -19.73 5.76 4.02
CA LEU A 374 -20.52 4.80 3.26
C LEU A 374 -19.72 4.26 2.08
N PHE A 375 -19.06 5.14 1.32
CA PHE A 375 -18.22 4.72 0.21
C PHE A 375 -17.07 3.84 0.68
N LEU A 376 -16.34 4.24 1.73
CA LEU A 376 -15.18 3.51 2.23
C LEU A 376 -15.54 2.16 2.86
N SER A 377 -16.78 1.96 3.31
CA SER A 377 -17.25 0.65 3.78
C SER A 377 -17.36 -0.40 2.68
N GLU A 378 -17.36 0.01 1.41
CA GLU A 378 -17.46 -0.89 0.25
C GLU A 378 -16.11 -1.46 -0.19
N PHE A 379 -15.00 -0.98 0.38
CA PHE A 379 -13.64 -1.33 0.00
C PHE A 379 -12.85 -1.84 1.21
N VAL A 380 -12.23 -3.01 1.08
CA VAL A 380 -11.37 -3.59 2.13
C VAL A 380 -10.06 -2.86 2.30
#